data_AF-A0A964HJ63-F1
#
_entry.id   AF-A0A964HJ63-F1
#
_cell.length_a   1.000
_cell.length_b   1.000
_cell.length_c   1.000
_cell.angle_alpha   90.00
_cell.angle_beta   90.00
_cell.angle_gamma   90.00
#
_symmetry.space_group_name_H-M   'P 1'
#
loop_
_entity.id
_entity.type
_entity.pdbx_description
1 polymer ?
#
loop_
_entity_poly.entity_id
_entity_poly.type
_entity_poly.pdbx_seq_one_letter_code
_entity_poly.pdbx_strand_id
1 'polypeptide(L)' 'AGLAELRRLGAQGCVLAGDPAFYIRFGFANHPDLVLEGIPQEYFLALSLGTSSPRGTVQFHLAFQAQG' A
#
# COMPACT_ATOMS: atom_id res chain seq x y z
N ALA A 1 -11.06 -11.48 3.85
CA ALA A 1 -12.25 -10.67 3.54
C ALA A 1 -11.94 -9.53 2.56
N GLY A 2 -11.09 -8.53 2.84
CA GLY A 2 -10.79 -7.46 1.86
C GLY A 2 -9.80 -7.82 0.73
N LEU A 3 -8.62 -8.37 1.08
CA LEU A 3 -7.58 -8.71 0.10
C LEU A 3 -7.99 -9.79 -0.91
N ALA A 4 -8.89 -10.70 -0.51
CA ALA A 4 -9.43 -11.71 -1.42
C ALA A 4 -10.36 -11.05 -2.46
N GLU A 5 -11.16 -10.09 -2.03
CA GLU A 5 -12.06 -9.36 -2.92
C GLU A 5 -11.29 -8.46 -3.89
N LEU A 6 -10.24 -7.77 -3.42
CA LEU A 6 -9.34 -7.01 -4.32
C LEU A 6 -8.76 -7.89 -5.43
N ARG A 7 -8.33 -9.13 -5.11
CA ARG A 7 -7.88 -10.09 -6.11
C ARG A 7 -8.99 -10.47 -7.08
N ARG A 8 -10.20 -10.74 -6.57
CA ARG A 8 -11.37 -11.09 -7.39
C ARG A 8 -11.75 -9.97 -8.37
N LEU A 9 -11.58 -8.71 -7.97
CA LEU A 9 -11.82 -7.53 -8.80
C LEU A 9 -10.67 -7.21 -9.76
N GLY A 10 -9.57 -7.98 -9.76
CA GLY A 10 -8.44 -7.77 -10.64
C GLY A 10 -7.50 -6.62 -10.22
N ALA A 11 -7.54 -6.21 -8.95
CA ALA A 11 -6.61 -5.21 -8.43
C ALA A 11 -5.16 -5.72 -8.55
N GLN A 12 -4.25 -4.82 -8.92
CA GLN A 12 -2.85 -5.18 -9.16
C GLN A 12 -1.97 -5.06 -7.91
N GLY A 13 -2.44 -4.34 -6.89
CA GLY A 13 -1.74 -4.18 -5.62
C GLY A 13 -2.61 -3.53 -4.56
N CYS A 14 -2.09 -3.50 -3.34
CA CYS A 14 -2.67 -2.81 -2.19
C CYS A 14 -1.54 -2.14 -1.41
N VAL A 15 -1.74 -0.91 -0.96
CA VAL A 15 -0.76 -0.13 -0.20
C VAL A 15 -1.36 0.39 1.10
N LEU A 16 -0.50 0.62 2.10
CA LEU A 16 -0.89 1.19 3.39
C LEU A 16 0.28 1.95 4.03
N ALA A 17 -0.07 2.85 4.96
CA ALA A 17 0.87 3.40 5.93
C ALA A 17 0.62 2.73 7.29
N GLY A 18 1.63 2.10 7.88
CA GLY A 18 1.48 1.37 9.15
C GLY A 18 2.75 0.66 9.60
N ASP A 19 2.68 0.02 10.77
CA ASP A 19 3.83 -0.65 11.41
C ASP A 19 4.25 -1.94 10.65
N PRO A 20 5.48 -2.00 10.10
CA PRO A 20 5.99 -3.19 9.42
C PRO A 20 5.95 -4.44 10.30
N ALA A 21 6.24 -4.32 11.60
CA ALA A 21 6.29 -5.47 12.49
C ALA A 21 4.93 -6.20 12.56
N PHE A 22 3.83 -5.46 12.35
CA PHE A 22 2.50 -6.03 12.30
C PHE A 22 2.11 -6.53 10.90
N TYR A 23 2.40 -5.75 9.85
CA TYR A 23 1.85 -6.01 8.51
C TYR A 23 2.64 -7.04 7.69
N ILE A 24 3.90 -7.32 8.03
CA ILE A 24 4.71 -8.33 7.31
C ILE A 24 4.06 -9.72 7.31
N ARG A 25 3.30 -10.07 8.35
CA ARG A 25 2.62 -11.37 8.47
C ARG A 25 1.52 -11.58 7.42
N PHE A 26 1.10 -10.50 6.75
CA PHE A 26 0.12 -10.52 5.65
C PHE A 26 0.78 -10.42 4.27
N GLY A 27 2.12 -10.41 4.21
CA GLY A 27 2.90 -10.31 2.98
C GLY A 27 3.13 -8.88 2.48
N PHE A 28 2.73 -7.86 3.25
CA PHE A 28 3.10 -6.48 2.95
C PHE A 28 4.58 -6.27 3.24
N ALA A 29 5.25 -5.51 2.39
CA ALA A 29 6.66 -5.14 2.55
C ALA A 29 6.88 -3.71 2.08
N ASN A 30 7.98 -3.11 2.53
CA ASN A 30 8.41 -1.84 1.96
C ASN A 30 8.79 -2.04 0.48
N HIS A 31 8.32 -1.13 -0.37
CA HIS A 31 8.67 -1.12 -1.80
C HIS A 31 9.33 0.23 -2.13
N PRO A 32 10.67 0.31 -2.21
CA PRO A 32 11.40 1.58 -2.30
C PRO A 32 11.06 2.41 -3.54
N ASP A 33 10.62 1.76 -4.63
CA ASP A 33 10.20 2.46 -5.84
C ASP A 33 8.81 3.12 -5.73
N LEU A 34 8.07 2.88 -4.65
CA LEU A 34 6.80 3.53 -4.36
C LEU A 34 6.97 4.45 -3.15
N VAL A 35 6.64 5.72 -3.33
CA VAL A 35 6.82 6.75 -2.29
C VAL A 35 5.47 7.39 -1.97
N LEU A 36 5.15 7.53 -0.69
CA LEU A 36 4.04 8.36 -0.23
C LEU A 36 4.61 9.56 0.51
N GLU A 37 4.45 10.75 -0.06
CA GLU A 37 5.01 11.97 0.53
C GLU A 37 4.48 12.21 1.95
N GLY A 38 5.37 12.64 2.84
CA GLY A 38 5.05 12.92 4.25
C GLY A 38 5.02 11.69 5.16
N ILE A 39 5.17 10.47 4.63
CA ILE A 39 5.28 9.24 5.40
C ILE A 39 6.71 8.70 5.30
N PRO A 40 7.39 8.36 6.43
CA PRO A 40 8.71 7.73 6.35
C PRO A 40 8.62 6.41 5.58
N GLN A 41 9.59 6.19 4.69
CA GLN A 41 9.55 5.10 3.72
C GLN A 41 9.31 3.74 4.38
N GLU A 42 9.92 3.46 5.54
CA GLU A 42 9.76 2.19 6.26
C GLU A 42 8.32 1.86 6.65
N TYR A 43 7.46 2.86 6.88
CA TYR A 43 6.06 2.66 7.26
C TYR A 43 5.13 2.59 6.04
N PHE A 44 5.62 2.86 4.83
CA PHE A 44 4.84 2.71 3.62
C PHE A 44 5.07 1.32 3.01
N LEU A 45 4.00 0.52 3.03
CA LEU A 45 4.06 -0.90 2.70
C LEU A 45 3.12 -1.22 1.55
N ALA A 46 3.57 -2.11 0.68
CA ALA A 46 2.82 -2.57 -0.48
C ALA A 46 2.70 -4.11 -0.47
N LEU A 47 1.59 -4.59 -1.01
CA LEU A 47 1.36 -5.99 -1.33
C LEU A 47 0.99 -6.08 -2.81
N SER A 48 1.83 -6.74 -3.59
CA SER A 48 1.52 -7.06 -4.98
C SER A 48 0.43 -8.11 -5.04
N LEU A 49 -0.60 -7.85 -5.86
CA LEU A 49 -1.72 -8.77 -6.09
C LEU A 49 -1.73 -9.32 -7.53
N GLY A 50 -1.03 -8.66 -8.45
CA GLY A 50 -0.81 -9.09 -9.83
C GLY A 50 0.66 -9.11 -10.21
N THR A 51 0.96 -8.96 -11.51
CA THR A 51 2.32 -9.00 -12.07
C THR A 51 2.93 -7.61 -12.28
N SER A 52 2.17 -6.54 -12.04
CA SER A 52 2.67 -5.18 -12.20
C SER A 52 3.76 -4.86 -11.17
N SER A 53 4.81 -4.16 -11.61
CA SER A 53 5.83 -3.56 -10.74
C SER A 53 5.77 -2.03 -10.91
N PRO A 54 4.83 -1.34 -10.23
CA PRO A 54 4.68 0.10 -10.37
C PRO A 54 5.82 0.84 -9.66
N ARG A 55 6.12 2.04 -10.16
CA ARG A 55 7.12 2.95 -9.59
C ARG A 55 6.58 4.38 -9.63
N GLY A 56 6.83 5.16 -8.59
CA GLY A 56 6.45 6.56 -8.50
C GLY A 56 5.78 6.96 -7.19
N THR A 57 5.23 8.18 -7.18
CA THR A 57 4.54 8.74 -6.02
C THR A 57 3.10 8.25 -5.93
N VAL A 58 2.73 7.71 -4.77
CA VAL A 58 1.36 7.30 -4.44
C VAL A 58 0.63 8.49 -3.83
N GLN A 59 -0.61 8.71 -4.26
CA GLN A 59 -1.52 9.68 -3.66
C GLN A 59 -2.78 8.96 -3.21
N PHE A 60 -3.13 9.14 -1.95
CA PHE A 60 -4.45 8.74 -1.46
C PHE A 60 -5.50 9.75 -1.91
N HIS A 61 -6.75 9.29 -1.94
CA HIS A 61 -7.89 10.18 -2.19
C HIS A 61 -7.93 11.31 -1.13
N LEU A 62 -8.35 12.52 -1.52
CA LEU A 62 -8.39 13.71 -0.64
C LEU A 62 -9.16 13.50 0.67
N ALA A 63 -10.11 12.56 0.69
CA ALA A 63 -10.83 12.19 1.91
C ALA A 63 -9.91 11.72 3.06
N PHE A 64 -8.72 11.22 2.76
CA PHE A 64 -7.71 10.85 3.77
C PHE A 64 -7.01 12.07 4.40
N GLN A 65 -7.24 13.28 3.89
CA GLN A 65 -6.73 14.54 4.46
C GLN A 65 -7.79 15.28 5.27
N ALA A 66 -8.98 14.69 5.48
CA ALA A 66 -10.03 15.31 6.27
C ALA A 66 -9.54 15.58 7.71
N GLN A 67 -9.83 16.77 8.22
CA GLN A 67 -9.63 17.12 9.63
C GLN A 67 -10.97 16.97 10.37
N GLY A 68 -10.91 16.47 11.61
CA GLY A 68 -12.05 16.33 12.51
C GLY A 68 -12.26 17.56 13.38
#